data_AF-A0A813HC72-F1
#
_entry.id   AF-A0A813HC72-F1
#
_cell.length_a   1.000
_cell.length_b   1.000
_cell.length_c   1.000
_cell.angle_alpha   90.00
_cell.angle_beta   90.00
_cell.angle_gamma   90.00
#
_symmetry.space_group_name_H-M   'P 1'
#
loop_
_entity.id
_entity.type
_entity.pdbx_description
1 polymer ?
#
loop_
_entity_poly.entity_id
_entity_poly.type
_entity_poly.pdbx_seq_one_letter_code
_entity_poly.pdbx_strand_id
1 'polypeptide(L)'
;MVFFFTCSEPKYVVFMGKDKFENEELLKYSWPEDIWFHVDKLSSAHVYLRLPLGSVDLSGVKDKDVAKQRLLEALNSVPEGIIMEMAQLTK
;
A
#
# COMPACT_ATOMS: atom_id res chain seq x y z
N MET A 1 -3.24 -9.08 -15.15
CA MET A 1 -4.31 -8.09 -14.98
C MET A 1 -4.24 -7.51 -13.58
N VAL A 2 -4.08 -6.20 -13.46
CA VAL A 2 -4.11 -5.46 -12.20
C VAL A 2 -5.56 -5.12 -11.85
N PHE A 3 -5.94 -5.36 -10.59
CA PHE A 3 -7.18 -4.88 -10.02
C PHE A 3 -6.98 -3.52 -9.35
N PHE A 4 -7.97 -2.66 -9.55
CA PHE A 4 -8.05 -1.33 -8.96
C PHE A 4 -9.29 -1.27 -8.10
N PHE A 5 -9.12 -0.90 -6.84
CA PHE A 5 -10.23 -0.69 -5.91
C PHE A 5 -10.12 0.70 -5.29
N THR A 6 -11.27 1.33 -5.11
CA THR A 6 -11.41 2.51 -4.27
C THR A 6 -12.00 2.07 -2.95
N CYS A 7 -11.35 2.45 -1.84
CA CYS A 7 -11.88 2.14 -0.52
C CYS A 7 -13.18 2.92 -0.24
N SER A 8 -13.91 2.53 0.81
CA SER A 8 -15.12 3.23 1.26
C SER A 8 -14.91 4.74 1.48
N GLU A 9 -13.69 5.15 1.84
CA GLU A 9 -13.25 6.53 1.67
C GLU A 9 -12.52 6.68 0.33
N PRO A 10 -13.02 7.54 -0.60
CA PRO A 10 -12.45 7.70 -1.94
C PRO A 10 -11.06 8.36 -1.94
N LYS A 11 -10.51 8.64 -0.76
CA LYS A 11 -9.17 9.18 -0.56
C LYS A 11 -8.08 8.13 -0.76
N TYR A 12 -8.42 6.85 -0.56
CA TYR A 12 -7.47 5.75 -0.61
C TYR A 12 -7.71 4.89 -1.83
N VAL A 13 -6.63 4.64 -2.56
CA VAL A 13 -6.63 3.83 -3.78
C VAL A 13 -5.85 2.56 -3.53
N VAL A 14 -6.37 1.44 -4.00
CA VAL A 14 -5.80 0.12 -3.76
C VAL A 14 -5.48 -0.54 -5.10
N PHE A 15 -4.26 -1.05 -5.21
CA PHE A 15 -3.81 -1.83 -6.36
C PHE A 15 -3.47 -3.25 -5.93
N MET A 16 -3.87 -4.23 -6.72
CA MET A 16 -3.60 -5.64 -6.45
C MET A 16 -3.33 -6.37 -7.76
N GLY A 17 -2.22 -7.09 -7.84
CA GLY A 17 -1.95 -7.94 -9.00
C GLY A 17 -2.73 -9.24 -8.92
N LYS A 18 -3.27 -9.70 -10.05
CA LYS A 18 -3.94 -11.01 -10.13
C LYS A 18 -3.00 -12.19 -9.86
N ASP A 19 -1.72 -12.04 -10.21
CA ASP A 19 -0.72 -13.09 -10.12
C ASP A 19 0.67 -12.49 -9.87
N LYS A 20 1.67 -13.37 -9.69
CA LYS A 20 3.03 -12.96 -9.33
C LYS A 20 3.66 -11.99 -10.35
N PHE A 21 3.37 -12.13 -11.65
CA PHE A 21 4.01 -11.30 -12.67
C PHE A 21 3.50 -9.85 -12.57
N GLU A 22 2.20 -9.69 -12.33
CA GLU A 22 1.58 -8.38 -12.10
C GLU A 22 2.03 -7.75 -10.79
N ASN A 23 2.25 -8.57 -9.75
CA ASN A 23 2.78 -8.09 -8.47
C ASN A 23 4.20 -7.51 -8.63
N GLU A 24 5.04 -8.16 -9.44
CA GLU A 24 6.39 -7.71 -9.77
C GLU A 24 6.37 -6.44 -10.64
N GLU A 25 5.44 -6.34 -11.60
CA GLU A 25 5.22 -5.13 -12.38
C GLU A 25 4.75 -3.98 -11.49
N LEU A 26 3.77 -4.20 -10.62
CA LEU A 26 3.29 -3.20 -9.66
C LEU A 26 4.40 -2.71 -8.74
N LEU A 27 5.28 -3.60 -8.30
CA LEU A 27 6.42 -3.20 -7.47
C LEU A 27 7.35 -2.23 -8.23
N LYS A 28 7.60 -2.47 -9.52
CA LYS A 28 8.45 -1.59 -10.36
C LYS A 28 7.85 -0.21 -10.57
N TYR A 29 6.52 -0.11 -10.61
CA TYR A 29 5.79 1.16 -10.81
C TYR A 29 5.25 1.75 -9.50
N SER A 30 5.58 1.15 -8.35
CA SER A 30 5.17 1.64 -7.03
C SER A 30 5.84 2.97 -6.69
N TRP A 31 5.13 3.79 -5.93
CA TRP A 31 5.61 5.09 -5.47
C TRP A 31 6.19 4.93 -4.06
N PRO A 32 7.15 5.77 -3.64
CA PRO A 32 7.71 5.69 -2.29
C PRO A 32 6.66 5.92 -1.20
N GLU A 33 5.55 6.57 -1.54
CA GLU A 33 4.43 6.89 -0.65
C GLU A 33 3.40 5.75 -0.55
N ASP A 34 3.53 4.71 -1.39
CA ASP A 34 2.60 3.57 -1.40
C ASP A 34 2.94 2.59 -0.26
N ILE A 35 1.92 2.19 0.49
CA ILE A 35 2.06 1.18 1.55
C ILE A 35 1.82 -0.19 0.96
N TRP A 36 2.84 -1.04 1.03
CA TRP A 36 2.77 -2.42 0.55
C TRP A 36 2.37 -3.38 1.69
N PHE A 37 1.30 -4.15 1.45
CA PHE A 37 0.81 -5.22 2.31
C PHE A 37 1.09 -6.58 1.68
N HIS A 38 1.68 -7.47 2.48
CA HIS A 38 1.92 -8.86 2.12
C HIS A 38 1.83 -9.74 3.37
N VAL A 39 1.45 -11.00 3.20
CA VAL A 39 1.49 -11.98 4.29
C VAL A 39 2.91 -12.51 4.43
N ASP A 40 3.41 -12.60 5.66
CA ASP A 40 4.74 -13.18 5.92
C ASP A 40 4.78 -14.67 5.55
N LYS A 41 5.81 -15.08 4.81
CA LYS A 41 6.12 -16.49 4.47
C LYS A 41 5.05 -17.29 3.71
N LEU A 42 4.02 -16.64 3.16
CA LEU A 42 2.98 -17.29 2.37
C LEU A 42 2.87 -16.65 0.98
N SER A 43 2.59 -17.47 -0.04
CA SER A 43 2.26 -16.99 -1.39
C SER A 43 0.88 -16.34 -1.35
N SER A 44 0.86 -15.04 -1.06
CA SER A 44 -0.33 -14.20 -0.92
C SER A 44 -0.36 -13.16 -2.04
N ALA A 45 -1.51 -12.50 -2.18
CA ALA A 45 -1.60 -11.34 -3.06
C ALA A 45 -0.79 -10.17 -2.48
N HIS A 46 -0.13 -9.41 -3.36
CA HIS A 46 0.53 -8.17 -2.98
C HIS A 46 -0.46 -7.03 -3.18
N VAL A 47 -0.79 -6.35 -2.09
CA VAL A 47 -1.76 -5.25 -2.09
C VAL A 47 -1.00 -3.95 -1.82
N TYR A 48 -1.21 -2.95 -2.66
CA TYR A 48 -0.60 -1.63 -2.53
C TYR A 48 -1.68 -0.60 -2.22
N LEU A 49 -1.56 0.07 -1.09
CA LEU A 49 -2.43 1.15 -0.68
C LEU A 49 -1.74 2.48 -0.96
N ARG A 50 -2.30 3.25 -1.88
CA ARG A 50 -1.89 4.62 -2.15
C ARG A 50 -2.65 5.58 -1.26
N LEU A 51 -1.87 6.32 -0.47
CA LEU A 51 -2.36 7.41 0.37
C LEU A 51 -2.71 8.63 -0.50
N PRO A 52 -3.65 9.49 -0.04
CA PRO A 52 -3.95 10.72 -0.76
C PRO A 52 -2.75 11.67 -0.75
N LEU A 53 -2.61 12.45 -1.82
CA LEU A 53 -1.58 13.47 -1.99
C LEU A 53 -1.55 14.42 -0.78
N GLY A 54 -0.39 14.54 -0.13
CA GLY A 54 -0.20 15.38 1.06
C GLY A 54 -0.41 14.68 2.40
N SER A 55 -0.79 13.39 2.43
CA SER A 55 -0.80 12.61 3.68
C SER A 55 0.61 12.32 4.20
N VAL A 56 1.56 12.12 3.30
CA VAL A 56 2.96 11.87 3.63
C VAL A 56 3.80 12.64 2.63
N ASP A 57 4.74 13.44 3.14
CA ASP A 57 5.76 14.07 2.31
C ASP A 57 7.07 13.29 2.52
N LEU A 58 7.48 12.55 1.49
CA LEU A 58 8.79 11.87 1.46
C LEU A 58 9.82 12.66 0.63
N SER A 59 9.48 13.89 0.23
CA SER A 59 10.33 14.67 -0.65
C SER A 59 11.64 15.05 0.08
N GLY A 60 12.75 14.44 -0.34
CA GLY A 60 14.07 14.67 0.25
C GLY A 60 14.44 13.76 1.43
N VAL A 61 13.59 12.82 1.82
CA VAL A 61 13.95 11.80 2.83
C VAL A 61 14.84 10.74 2.16
N LYS A 62 16.14 10.72 2.52
CA LYS A 62 17.09 9.70 2.03
C LYS A 62 17.16 8.49 2.96
N ASP A 63 16.86 8.68 4.23
CA ASP A 63 16.90 7.66 5.26
C ASP A 63 15.64 6.79 5.23
N LYS A 64 15.84 5.49 4.97
CA LYS A 64 14.74 4.51 4.90
C LYS A 64 13.99 4.39 6.22
N ASP A 65 14.68 4.52 7.35
CA ASP A 65 14.07 4.46 8.68
C ASP A 65 13.13 5.65 8.93
N VAL A 66 13.52 6.84 8.50
CA VAL A 66 12.67 8.03 8.60
C VAL A 66 11.45 7.91 7.68
N ALA A 67 11.65 7.47 6.43
CA ALA A 67 10.54 7.23 5.51
C ALA A 67 9.56 6.19 6.06
N LYS A 68 10.08 5.07 6.59
CA LYS A 68 9.29 4.03 7.24
C LYS A 68 8.51 4.58 8.43
N GLN A 69 9.13 5.41 9.28
CA GLN A 69 8.46 6.02 10.43
C GLN A 69 7.27 6.89 9.99
N ARG A 70 7.46 7.73 8.97
CA ARG A 70 6.38 8.59 8.43
C ARG A 70 5.24 7.77 7.82
N LEU A 71 5.58 6.71 7.08
CA LEU A 71 4.58 5.80 6.53
C LEU A 71 3.82 5.05 7.64
N LEU A 72 4.51 4.66 8.72
CA LEU A 72 3.87 4.05 9.90
C LEU A 72 2.93 5.04 10.60
N GLU A 73 3.34 6.30 10.77
CA GLU A 73 2.47 7.34 11.32
C GLU A 73 1.23 7.56 10.43
N ALA A 74 1.41 7.60 9.11
CA ALA A 74 0.30 7.68 8.17
C ALA A 74 -0.61 6.46 8.26
N LEU A 75 -0.05 5.25 8.37
CA LEU A 75 -0.83 4.03 8.56
C LEU A 75 -1.67 4.06 9.85
N ASN A 76 -1.12 4.61 10.95
CA ASN A 76 -1.87 4.78 12.20
C ASN A 76 -3.02 5.80 12.07
N SER A 77 -2.95 6.73 11.10
CA SER A 77 -4.04 7.66 10.81
C SER A 77 -5.15 7.03 9.97
N VAL A 78 -4.90 5.89 9.33
CA VAL A 78 -5.89 5.17 8.52
C VAL A 78 -6.87 4.45 9.45
N PRO A 79 -8.20 4.57 9.23
CA PRO A 79 -9.19 3.87 10.04
C PRO A 79 -9.03 2.35 9.94
N GLU A 80 -9.22 1.65 11.06
CA GLU A 80 -9.06 0.19 11.18
C GLU A 80 -9.87 -0.59 10.15
N GLY A 81 -11.05 -0.09 9.73
CA GLY A 81 -11.86 -0.70 8.70
C GLY A 81 -11.11 -0.86 7.36
N ILE A 82 -10.33 0.14 6.95
CA ILE A 82 -9.53 0.06 5.72
C ILE A 82 -8.41 -0.96 5.88
N ILE A 83 -7.77 -1.01 7.05
CA ILE A 83 -6.71 -1.97 7.35
C ILE A 83 -7.27 -3.41 7.28
N MET A 84 -8.48 -3.63 7.80
CA MET A 84 -9.16 -4.92 7.72
C MET A 84 -9.48 -5.32 6.28
N GLU A 85 -9.95 -4.39 5.44
CA GLU A 85 -10.19 -4.66 4.01
C GLU A 85 -8.88 -5.04 3.29
N MET A 86 -7.78 -4.32 3.54
CA MET A 86 -6.47 -4.67 2.97
C MET A 86 -6.03 -6.07 3.40
N ALA A 87 -6.22 -6.40 4.69
CA ALA A 87 -5.88 -7.70 5.23
C ALA A 87 -6.73 -8.83 4.62
N GLN A 88 -8.00 -8.57 4.29
CA GLN A 88 -8.86 -9.52 3.57
C GLN A 88 -8.41 -9.73 2.13
N LEU A 89 -7.96 -8.67 1.43
CA LEU A 89 -7.47 -8.76 0.06
C LEU A 89 -6.13 -9.50 -0.05
N THR A 90 -5.33 -9.51 1.01
CA THR A 90 -4.06 -10.28 1.04
C THR A 90 -4.24 -11.77 1.31
N LYS A 91 -5.45 -12.27 1.59
CA LYS A 91 -5.73 -13.68 1.90
C LYS A 91 -6.16 -14.50 0.69
#